data_AF-A0A9D1G913-F1
#
_entry.id   AF-A0A9D1G913-F1
#
_cell.length_a   1.000
_cell.length_b   1.000
_cell.length_c   1.000
_cell.angle_alpha   90.00
_cell.angle_beta   90.00
_cell.angle_gamma   90.00
#
_symmetry.space_group_name_H-M   'P 1'
#
loop_
_entity.id
_entity.type
_entity.pdbx_description
1 polymer ?
#
loop_
_entity_poly.entity_id
_entity_poly.type
_entity_poly.pdbx_seq_one_letter_code
_entity_poly.pdbx_strand_id
1 'polypeptide(L)'
;MKKIRFSRKQLVIPYALFLILFVILPLLLIVYYAFTIDNHFSFVNFGKFFTDATKINTLLISLVIGALNTIICLLIGYPIAYLLANKKYNSNKV
;
A
#
# COMPACT_ATOMS: atom_id res chain seq x y z
N MET A 1 -4.80 4.42 -43.90
CA MET A 1 -5.57 4.62 -42.65
C MET A 1 -5.18 3.53 -41.65
N LYS A 2 -4.32 3.83 -40.67
CA LYS A 2 -3.88 2.84 -39.66
C LYS A 2 -5.01 2.60 -38.66
N LYS A 3 -5.61 1.41 -38.70
CA LYS A 3 -6.67 0.96 -37.80
C LYS A 3 -6.09 0.91 -36.37
N ILE A 4 -6.44 1.88 -35.52
CA ILE A 4 -6.06 1.87 -34.10
C ILE A 4 -6.81 0.70 -33.45
N ARG A 5 -6.18 -0.47 -33.40
CA ARG A 5 -6.72 -1.61 -32.66
C ARG A 5 -6.50 -1.32 -31.19
N PHE A 6 -7.56 -0.96 -30.44
CA PHE A 6 -7.54 -0.91 -28.98
C PHE A 6 -7.22 -2.31 -28.43
N SER A 7 -5.93 -2.62 -28.26
CA SER A 7 -5.48 -3.81 -27.55
C SER A 7 -5.38 -3.50 -26.06
N ARG A 8 -5.82 -4.40 -25.17
CA ARG A 8 -5.76 -4.17 -23.71
C ARG A 8 -4.36 -3.78 -23.22
N LYS A 9 -3.30 -4.20 -23.94
CA LYS A 9 -1.90 -3.84 -23.69
C LYS A 9 -1.62 -2.33 -23.83
N GLN A 10 -2.35 -1.61 -24.68
CA GLN A 10 -2.20 -0.15 -24.84
C GLN A 10 -2.90 0.65 -23.74
N LEU A 11 -3.85 0.04 -23.00
CA LEU A 11 -4.47 0.66 -21.82
C LEU A 11 -3.54 0.63 -20.59
N VAL A 12 -2.52 -0.23 -20.60
CA VAL A 12 -1.50 -0.28 -19.53
C VAL A 12 -0.59 0.95 -19.58
N ILE A 13 -0.33 1.49 -20.77
CA ILE A 13 0.56 2.65 -20.96
C ILE A 13 0.06 3.90 -20.22
N PRO A 14 -1.20 4.38 -20.43
CA PRO A 14 -1.69 5.56 -19.70
C PRO A 14 -1.82 5.31 -18.20
N TYR A 15 -2.16 4.08 -17.79
CA TYR A 15 -2.24 3.71 -16.37
C TYR A 15 -0.87 3.73 -15.68
N ALA A 16 0.15 3.13 -16.30
CA ALA A 16 1.51 3.13 -15.76
C ALA A 16 2.09 4.55 -15.69
N LEU A 17 1.86 5.36 -16.73
CA LEU A 17 2.28 6.77 -16.73
C LEU A 17 1.62 7.55 -15.58
N PHE A 18 0.32 7.33 -15.36
CA PHE A 18 -0.42 7.95 -14.25
C PHE A 18 0.14 7.53 -12.89
N LEU A 19 0.40 6.24 -12.67
CA LEU A 19 1.01 5.76 -11.43
C LEU A 19 2.41 6.35 -11.19
N ILE A 20 3.24 6.43 -12.23
CA ILE A 20 4.58 7.03 -12.11
C ILE A 20 4.46 8.50 -11.69
N LEU A 21 3.60 9.26 -12.37
CA LEU A 21 3.48 10.70 -12.15
C LEU A 21 2.84 11.05 -10.79
N PHE A 22 1.83 10.30 -10.35
CA PHE A 22 1.05 10.65 -9.15
C PHE A 22 1.37 9.83 -7.91
N VAL A 23 2.04 8.68 -8.04
CA VAL A 23 2.42 7.84 -6.90
C VAL A 23 3.92 7.86 -6.73
N ILE A 24 4.69 7.52 -7.78
CA ILE A 24 6.13 7.38 -7.66
C ILE A 24 6.82 8.73 -7.47
N LEU A 25 6.45 9.75 -8.26
CA LEU A 25 7.05 11.08 -8.17
C LEU A 25 6.92 11.72 -6.76
N PRO A 26 5.74 11.76 -6.10
CA PRO A 26 5.66 12.30 -4.74
C PRO A 26 6.40 11.45 -3.71
N LEU A 27 6.46 10.12 -3.88
CA LEU A 27 7.27 9.27 -3.01
C LEU A 27 8.77 9.58 -3.13
N LEU A 28 9.27 9.82 -4.34
CA LEU A 28 10.66 10.24 -4.55
C LEU A 28 10.94 11.59 -3.90
N LEU A 29 10.01 12.54 -3.99
CA LEU A 29 10.13 13.83 -3.29
C LEU A 29 10.19 13.64 -1.77
N ILE A 30 9.33 12.79 -1.19
CA ILE A 30 9.36 12.48 0.24
C ILE A 30 10.74 11.93 0.64
N VAL A 31 11.28 10.99 -0.13
CA VAL A 31 12.62 10.44 0.11
C VAL A 31 13.68 11.54 0.01
N TYR A 32 13.67 12.37 -1.02
CA TYR A 32 14.62 13.46 -1.19
C TYR A 32 14.61 14.44 -0.01
N TYR A 33 13.42 14.87 0.46
CA TYR A 33 13.29 15.75 1.60
C TYR A 33 13.62 15.09 2.94
N ALA A 34 13.45 13.76 3.06
CA ALA A 34 13.88 13.04 4.25
C ALA A 34 15.40 13.15 4.47
N PHE A 35 16.19 13.23 3.39
CA PHE A 35 17.64 13.33 3.42
C PHE A 35 18.21 14.75 3.26
N THR A 36 17.37 15.76 3.00
CA THR A 36 17.84 17.12 2.68
C THR A 36 17.37 18.15 3.72
N ILE A 37 18.30 18.97 4.21
CA ILE A 37 18.03 20.15 5.06
C ILE A 37 18.86 21.30 4.51
N ASP A 38 18.22 22.41 4.14
CA ASP A 38 18.89 23.60 3.59
C ASP A 38 19.85 23.30 2.43
N ASN A 39 19.46 22.38 1.54
CA ASN A 39 20.25 21.85 0.42
C ASN A 39 21.52 21.05 0.81
N HIS A 40 21.68 20.72 2.09
CA HIS A 40 22.71 19.82 2.58
C HIS A 40 22.13 18.46 2.94
N PHE A 41 22.88 17.39 2.64
CA PHE A 41 22.51 16.04 3.02
C PHE A 41 22.62 15.90 4.55
N SER A 42 21.53 15.51 5.21
CA SER A 42 21.46 15.42 6.66
C SER A 42 20.47 14.35 7.13
N PHE A 43 20.82 13.67 8.22
CA PHE A 43 19.97 12.66 8.87
C PHE A 43 19.13 13.23 10.01
N VAL A 44 19.20 14.54 10.26
CA VAL A 44 18.50 15.18 11.38
C VAL A 44 16.98 15.03 11.26
N ASN A 45 16.42 15.01 10.04
CA ASN A 45 14.99 14.79 9.82
C ASN A 45 14.53 13.39 10.25
N PHE A 46 15.38 12.36 10.07
CA PHE A 46 15.12 11.02 10.59
C PHE A 46 15.16 10.99 12.12
N GLY A 47 16.18 11.61 12.72
CA GLY A 47 16.25 11.75 14.19
C GLY A 47 15.02 12.45 14.75
N LYS A 48 14.62 13.58 14.16
CA LYS A 48 13.42 14.34 14.53
C LYS A 48 12.15 13.50 14.46
N PHE A 49 12.04 12.58 13.51
CA PHE A 49 10.90 11.67 13.40
C PHE A 49 10.80 10.72 14.59
N PHE A 50 11.92 10.15 15.04
CA PHE A 50 11.96 9.24 16.18
C PHE A 50 11.88 9.94 17.55
N THR A 51 12.30 11.21 17.64
CA THR A 51 12.18 11.99 18.88
C THR A 51 10.82 12.65 19.05
N ASP A 52 10.06 12.82 17.97
CA ASP A 52 8.72 13.41 18.03
C ASP A 52 7.71 12.37 18.54
N ALA A 53 7.34 12.51 19.81
CA ALA A 53 6.42 11.62 20.49
C ALA A 53 5.08 11.46 19.77
N THR A 54 4.59 12.51 19.08
CA THR A 54 3.31 12.45 18.36
C THR A 54 3.40 11.53 17.15
N LYS A 55 4.50 11.63 16.39
CA LYS A 55 4.74 10.79 15.21
C LYS A 55 4.89 9.33 15.60
N ILE A 56 5.71 9.05 16.61
CA ILE A 56 5.91 7.68 17.10
C ILE A 56 4.63 7.08 17.67
N ASN A 57 3.87 7.84 18.47
CA ASN A 57 2.60 7.36 19.00
C ASN A 57 1.60 7.01 17.88
N THR A 58 1.51 7.85 16.85
CA THR A 58 0.64 7.59 15.68
C THR A 58 1.06 6.33 14.92
N LEU A 59 2.37 6.10 14.75
CA LEU A 59 2.88 4.87 14.12
C LEU A 59 2.54 3.63 14.94
N LEU A 60 2.73 3.68 16.26
CA LEU A 60 2.44 2.56 17.14
C LEU A 60 0.94 2.25 17.17
N ILE A 61 0.09 3.28 17.27
CA ILE A 61 -1.37 3.12 17.21
C ILE A 61 -1.78 2.48 15.88
N SER A 62 -1.29 2.98 14.75
CA SER A 62 -1.65 2.42 13.44
C SER A 62 -1.14 0.98 13.24
N LEU A 63 0.05 0.67 13.74
CA LEU A 63 0.59 -0.69 13.72
C LEU A 63 -0.24 -1.66 14.57
N VAL A 64 -0.61 -1.25 15.80
CA VAL A 64 -1.45 -2.05 16.70
C VAL A 64 -2.82 -2.28 16.09
N ILE A 65 -3.47 -1.23 15.57
CA ILE A 65 -4.78 -1.34 14.93
C ILE A 65 -4.70 -2.26 13.70
N GLY A 66 -3.67 -2.12 12.86
CA GLY A 66 -3.47 -2.98 11.69
C GLY A 66 -3.25 -4.46 12.05
N ALA A 67 -2.45 -4.73 13.08
CA ALA A 67 -2.23 -6.07 13.60
C ALA A 67 -3.52 -6.68 14.17
N LEU A 68 -4.25 -5.92 14.99
CA LEU A 68 -5.55 -6.35 15.54
C LEU A 68 -6.54 -6.66 14.42
N ASN A 69 -6.66 -5.78 13.41
CA ASN A 69 -7.53 -6.01 12.26
C ASN A 69 -7.15 -7.30 11.51
N THR A 70 -5.86 -7.56 11.33
CA THR A 70 -5.38 -8.79 10.68
C THR A 70 -5.77 -10.03 11.48
N ILE A 71 -5.58 -10.01 12.80
CA ILE A 71 -5.95 -11.12 13.69
C ILE A 71 -7.46 -11.35 13.64
N ILE A 72 -8.28 -10.31 13.76
CA ILE A 72 -9.75 -10.41 13.70
C ILE A 72 -10.20 -10.97 12.35
N CYS A 73 -9.62 -10.47 11.25
CA CYS A 73 -9.91 -10.96 9.90
C CYS A 73 -9.53 -12.43 9.75
N LEU A 74 -8.40 -12.88 10.31
CA LEU A 74 -8.03 -14.29 10.28
C LEU A 74 -8.96 -15.15 11.13
N LEU A 75 -9.27 -14.72 12.36
CA LEU A 75 -10.14 -15.46 13.27
C LEU A 75 -11.56 -15.67 12.72
N ILE A 76 -12.08 -14.71 11.96
CA ILE A 76 -13.42 -14.78 11.37
C ILE A 76 -13.38 -15.33 9.95
N GLY A 77 -12.46 -14.86 9.12
CA GLY A 77 -12.34 -15.22 7.71
C GLY A 77 -11.86 -16.65 7.50
N TYR A 78 -10.93 -17.15 8.33
CA TYR A 78 -10.43 -18.53 8.22
C TYR A 78 -11.52 -19.59 8.45
N PRO A 79 -12.34 -19.55 9.53
CA PRO A 79 -13.39 -20.55 9.71
C PRO A 79 -14.46 -20.45 8.62
N ILE A 80 -14.81 -19.26 8.15
CA ILE A 80 -15.76 -19.08 7.05
C ILE A 80 -15.18 -19.70 5.76
N ALA A 81 -13.91 -19.42 5.44
CA ALA A 81 -13.24 -20.00 4.29
C ALA A 81 -13.14 -21.53 4.40
N TYR A 82 -12.90 -22.08 5.59
CA TYR A 82 -12.86 -23.51 5.83
C TYR A 82 -14.24 -24.18 5.63
N LEU A 83 -15.31 -23.55 6.10
CA LEU A 83 -16.68 -24.02 5.85
C LEU A 83 -17.03 -23.99 4.36
N LEU A 84 -16.66 -22.93 3.65
CA LEU A 84 -16.87 -22.80 2.21
C LEU A 84 -16.00 -23.76 1.38
N ALA A 85 -14.81 -24.10 1.85
CA ALA A 85 -13.94 -25.08 1.20
C ALA A 85 -14.47 -26.51 1.30
N ASN A 86 -15.38 -26.80 2.25
CA ASN A 86 -15.96 -28.12 2.40
C ASN A 86 -17.00 -28.40 1.30
N LYS A 87 -16.64 -29.29 0.37
CA LYS A 87 -17.48 -29.71 -0.77
C LYS A 87 -18.88 -30.21 -0.37
N LYS A 88 -19.07 -30.68 0.88
CA LYS A 88 -20.37 -31.10 1.41
C LYS A 88 -21.36 -29.94 1.58
N TYR A 89 -20.87 -28.74 1.91
CA TYR A 89 -21.67 -27.53 2.15
C TYR A 89 -21.54 -26.51 1.01
N ASN A 90 -20.53 -26.65 0.16
CA ASN A 90 -20.32 -25.79 -1.00
C ASN A 90 -21.26 -26.17 -2.16
N SER A 91 -22.36 -25.43 -2.30
CA SER A 91 -23.30 -25.54 -3.44
C SER A 91 -22.87 -24.70 -4.66
N ASN A 92 -21.63 -24.22 -4.73
CA ASN A 92 -21.10 -23.62 -5.96
C ASN A 92 -20.75 -24.73 -6.95
N LYS A 93 -21.68 -25.02 -7.87
CA LYS A 93 -21.35 -25.65 -9.15
C LYS A 93 -20.71 -24.57 -10.02
N VAL A 94 -19.39 -24.58 -10.12
CA VAL A 94 -18.68 -23.89 -11.21
C VAL A 94 -18.92 -24.69 -12.49
#